data_AF-A0A9X9PX10-F1
#
_entry.id   AF-A0A9X9PX10-F1
#
_cell.length_a   1.000
_cell.length_b   1.000
_cell.length_c   1.000
_cell.angle_alpha   90.00
_cell.angle_beta   90.00
_cell.angle_gamma   90.00
#
_symmetry.space_group_name_H-M   'P 1'
#
loop_
_entity.id
_entity.type
_entity.pdbx_description
1 polymer ?
#
loop_
_entity_poly.entity_id
_entity_poly.type
_entity_poly.pdbx_seq_one_letter_code
_entity_poly.pdbx_strand_id
1 'polypeptide(L)' 'MRLNKAVWVKGIRNIPYHIRVRLSRNHNEDEDSPNKLYTLVTYVSVTSFKNLQTVNIDEN' A
#
# COMPACT_ATOMS: atom_id res chain seq x y z
N MET A 1 -2.03 8.92 -1.89
CA MET A 1 -3.44 9.00 -2.34
C MET A 1 -3.64 8.05 -3.52
N ARG A 2 -4.54 7.08 -3.58
CA ARG A 2 -5.68 6.63 -2.77
C ARG A 2 -5.78 5.11 -3.06
N LEU A 3 -5.20 4.26 -2.21
CA LEU A 3 -5.26 2.80 -2.40
C LEU A 3 -6.71 2.34 -2.57
N ASN A 4 -7.61 2.87 -1.74
CA ASN A 4 -9.03 2.58 -1.82
C ASN A 4 -9.59 2.87 -3.23
N LYS A 5 -9.29 4.03 -3.82
CA LYS A 5 -9.78 4.33 -5.19
C LYS A 5 -9.19 3.40 -6.24
N ALA A 6 -7.93 2.99 -6.11
CA ALA A 6 -7.30 2.04 -7.04
C ALA A 6 -7.94 0.65 -6.95
N VAL A 7 -8.29 0.20 -5.73
CA VAL A 7 -9.02 -1.06 -5.51
C VAL A 7 -10.39 -1.02 -6.18
N TRP A 8 -11.13 0.08 -6.00
CA TRP A 8 -12.52 0.21 -6.47
C TRP A 8 -12.67 0.82 -7.87
N VAL A 9 -11.58 1.03 -8.63
CA VAL A 9 -11.62 1.77 -9.90
C VAL A 9 -12.51 1.11 -10.96
N LYS A 10 -12.68 -0.22 -10.90
CA LYS A 10 -13.53 -1.02 -11.80
C LYS A 10 -14.87 -1.44 -11.17
N GLY A 11 -15.19 -0.90 -9.99
CA GLY A 11 -16.36 -1.28 -9.20
C GLY A 11 -16.20 -2.62 -8.45
N ILE A 12 -17.26 -3.04 -7.76
CA ILE A 12 -17.23 -4.19 -6.83
C ILE A 12 -17.07 -5.55 -7.53
N ARG A 13 -17.55 -5.67 -8.77
CA ARG A 13 -17.61 -6.96 -9.47
C ARG A 13 -16.29 -7.31 -10.20
N ASN A 14 -15.47 -6.32 -10.53
CA ASN A 14 -14.30 -6.52 -11.40
C ASN A 14 -13.02 -5.86 -10.87
N ILE A 15 -12.67 -6.15 -9.63
CA ILE A 15 -11.49 -5.60 -8.95
C ILE A 15 -10.19 -5.98 -9.71
N PRO A 16 -9.16 -5.11 -9.79
CA PRO A 16 -7.88 -5.47 -10.41
C PRO A 16 -7.23 -6.70 -9.77
N TYR A 17 -6.72 -7.62 -10.58
CA TYR A 17 -6.06 -8.84 -10.10
C TYR A 17 -4.77 -8.56 -9.32
N HIS A 18 -3.96 -7.61 -9.79
CA HIS A 18 -2.71 -7.23 -9.15
C HIS A 18 -2.70 -5.74 -8.84
N ILE A 19 -2.21 -5.38 -7.65
CA ILE A 19 -2.01 -3.99 -7.21
C ILE A 19 -0.62 -3.90 -6.60
N ARG A 20 0.17 -2.92 -7.06
CA ARG A 20 1.47 -2.65 -6.47
C ARG A 20 1.27 -1.69 -5.31
N VAL A 21 1.79 -2.07 -4.15
CA VAL A 21 1.70 -1.28 -2.93
C VAL A 21 3.09 -1.04 -2.35
N ARG A 22 3.23 0.07 -1.65
CA ARG A 22 4.36 0.38 -0.79
C ARG A 22 3.88 0.32 0.65
N LEU A 23 4.62 -0.42 1.47
CA LEU A 23 4.40 -0.55 2.91
C LEU A 23 5.46 0.28 3.60
N SER A 24 5.05 1.22 4.47
CA SER A 24 5.96 1.88 5.41
C SER A 24 5.53 1.56 6.83
N ARG A 25 6.48 1.24 7.69
CA ARG A 25 6.21 0.93 9.09
C ARG A 25 6.66 2.12 9.93
N ASN A 26 5.70 2.81 10.53
CA ASN A 26 5.93 4.04 11.26
C ASN A 26 5.60 3.84 12.74
N HIS A 27 6.17 4.69 13.61
CA HIS A 27 5.81 4.73 15.02
C HIS A 27 4.43 5.35 15.19
N ASN A 28 3.62 4.75 16.06
CA ASN A 28 2.32 5.28 16.41
C ASN A 28 2.49 6.39 17.45
N GLU A 29 1.92 7.57 17.18
CA GLU A 29 1.95 8.71 18.11
C GLU A 29 0.76 8.71 19.07
N ASP A 30 -0.20 7.80 18.87
CA ASP A 30 -1.34 7.62 19.75
C ASP A 30 -0.94 6.86 21.03
N GLU A 31 -0.89 7.59 22.15
CA GLU A 31 -0.50 7.08 23.47
C GLU A 31 -1.46 6.01 24.01
N ASP A 32 -2.72 6.03 23.59
CA ASP A 32 -3.74 5.07 24.03
C ASP A 32 -3.76 3.78 23.17
N SER A 33 -2.94 3.72 22.11
CA SER A 33 -2.89 2.55 21.25
C SER A 33 -2.13 1.40 21.89
N PRO A 34 -2.70 0.16 21.90
CA PRO A 34 -1.96 -1.00 22.39
C PRO A 34 -0.75 -1.36 21.52
N ASN A 35 -0.64 -0.81 20.30
CA ASN A 35 0.44 -1.07 19.37
C ASN A 35 1.29 0.19 19.12
N LYS A 36 2.60 0.09 19.39
CA LYS A 36 3.59 1.16 19.16
C LYS A 36 3.89 1.46 17.69
N LEU A 37 3.49 0.57 16.78
CA LEU A 37 3.81 0.68 15.35
C LEU A 37 2.53 0.51 14.53
N TYR A 38 2.46 1.22 13.41
CA TYR A 38 1.45 0.99 12.38
C TYR A 38 2.09 0.86 11.01
N THR A 39 1.41 0.16 10.11
CA THR A 39 1.85 0.02 8.72
C THR A 39 0.97 0.89 7.82
N LEU A 40 1.56 1.90 7.21
CA LEU A 40 0.90 2.71 6.21
C LEU A 40 1.06 2.05 4.84
N VAL A 41 -0.07 1.70 4.22
CA VAL A 41 -0.11 1.12 2.88
C VAL A 41 -0.44 2.21 1.86
N THR A 42 0.44 2.40 0.88
CA THR A 42 0.26 3.36 -0.20
C THR A 42 0.23 2.66 -1.55
N TYR A 43 -0.59 3.17 -2.47
CA TYR A 43 -0.66 2.66 -3.84
C TYR A 43 0.52 3.17 -4.66
N VAL A 44 1.12 2.29 -5.45
CA VAL A 44 2.18 2.62 -6.41
C VAL A 44 1.66 2.34 -7.82
N SER A 45 1.58 3.38 -8.65
CA SER A 45 1.20 3.22 -10.05
C SER A 45 2.34 2.56 -10.82
N VAL A 46 2.04 1.44 -11.49
CA VAL A 46 2.96 0.74 -12.38
C VAL A 46 2.27 0.46 -13.71
N THR A 47 3.02 0.57 -14.81
CA THR A 47 2.51 0.29 -16.17
C THR A 47 2.43 -1.20 -16.47
N SER A 48 3.28 -2.02 -15.83
CA SER A 48 3.31 -3.47 -15.99
C SER A 48 3.70 -4.14 -14.68
N PHE A 49 3.17 -5.34 -14.43
CA PHE A 49 3.51 -6.20 -13.29
C PHE A 49 4.59 -7.24 -13.62
N LYS A 50 5.01 -7.36 -14.88
CA LYS A 50 6.00 -8.37 -15.28
C LYS A 50 7.34 -8.10 -14.59
N ASN A 51 7.95 -9.15 -14.07
CA ASN A 51 9.27 -9.14 -13.43
C ASN A 51 9.42 -8.22 -12.20
N LEU A 52 8.32 -7.71 -11.64
CA LEU A 52 8.37 -6.96 -10.39
C LEU A 52 8.41 -7.91 -9.20
N GLN A 53 9.48 -7.87 -8.43
CA GLN A 53 9.63 -8.62 -7.17
C GLN A 53 9.42 -7.71 -5.96
N THR A 54 9.39 -8.27 -4.76
CA THR A 54 9.41 -7.47 -3.53
C THR A 54 10.76 -6.77 -3.40
N VAL A 55 10.75 -5.46 -3.15
CA VAL A 55 11.95 -4.64 -3.05
C VAL A 55 11.84 -3.80 -1.79
N ASN A 56 12.93 -3.72 -1.02
CA ASN A 56 13.04 -2.80 0.10
C ASN A 56 13.22 -1.39 -0.43
N ILE A 57 12.50 -0.43 0.13
CA ILE A 57 12.58 0.96 -0.29
C ILE A 57 13.35 1.70 0.79
N ASP A 58 14.50 2.26 0.41
CA ASP A 58 15.29 3.08 1.31
C ASP A 58 14.58 4.42 1.55
N GLU A 59 14.54 4.85 2.82
CA GLU A 59 14.08 6.17 3.21
C GLU A 59 15.29 7.10 3.10
N ASN A 60 15.33 7.90 2.03
CA ASN A 60 16.34 8.94 1.83
C ASN A 60 15.84 10.30 2.32
#